data_AF-A0A1G3V436-F1
#
_entry.id   AF-A0A1G3V436-F1
#
_cell.length_a   1.000
_cell.length_b   1.000
_cell.length_c   1.000
_cell.angle_alpha   90.00
_cell.angle_beta   90.00
_cell.angle_gamma   90.00
#
_symmetry.space_group_name_H-M   'P 1'
#
loop_
_entity.id
_entity.type
_entity.pdbx_description
1 polymer ?
#
loop_
_entity_poly.entity_id
_entity_poly.type
_entity_poly.pdbx_seq_one_letter_code
_entity_poly.pdbx_strand_id
1 'polypeptide(L)' 'MERVDQLAREQMRGDLPAFRPGDTVEVHVRIVEGDKQRIQVFKGVVIRKRGGLTGASFTVRKISYGVGVERVFPIHSP' A
#
# COMPACT_ATOMS: atom_id res chain seq x y z
N MET A 1 -20.21 19.44 1.90
CA MET A 1 -19.33 18.34 2.37
C MET A 1 -19.62 16.99 1.67
N GLU A 2 -20.28 16.93 0.50
CA GLU A 2 -20.73 15.62 -0.07
C GLU A 2 -20.09 15.19 -1.40
N ARG A 3 -19.60 16.11 -2.25
CA ARG A 3 -19.15 15.71 -3.62
C ARG A 3 -17.76 15.08 -3.65
N VAL A 4 -16.85 15.56 -2.81
CA VAL A 4 -15.45 15.06 -2.74
C VAL A 4 -15.41 13.65 -2.19
N ASP A 5 -16.22 13.36 -1.16
CA ASP A 5 -16.31 12.03 -0.55
C ASP A 5 -16.93 11.00 -1.50
N GLN A 6 -17.88 11.43 -2.34
CA GLN A 6 -18.49 10.58 -3.36
C GLN A 6 -17.47 10.19 -4.45
N LEU A 7 -16.74 11.18 -4.98
CA LEU A 7 -15.63 10.96 -5.92
C LEU A 7 -14.53 10.08 -5.32
N ALA A 8 -14.23 10.27 -4.03
CA ALA A 8 -13.24 9.45 -3.34
C ALA A 8 -13.68 7.98 -3.25
N ARG A 9 -14.97 7.71 -3.01
CA ARG A 9 -15.50 6.34 -2.98
C ARG A 9 -15.45 5.66 -4.33
N GLU A 10 -15.69 6.39 -5.42
CA GLU A 10 -15.60 5.85 -6.78
C GLU A 10 -14.18 5.41 -7.16
N GLN A 11 -13.16 6.04 -6.58
CA GLN A 11 -11.74 5.70 -6.81
C GLN A 11 -11.22 4.60 -5.87
N MET A 12 -12.06 4.06 -4.98
CA MET A 12 -11.65 2.99 -4.07
C MET A 12 -11.55 1.65 -4.79
N ARG A 13 -10.40 1.00 -4.63
CA ARG A 13 -10.18 -0.39 -5.03
C ARG A 13 -10.94 -1.36 -4.12
N GLY A 14 -11.79 -2.19 -4.71
CA GLY A 14 -12.56 -3.24 -4.03
C GLY A 14 -11.92 -4.63 -4.06
N ASP A 15 -10.80 -4.80 -4.78
CA ASP A 15 -10.12 -6.07 -5.02
C ASP A 15 -9.06 -6.44 -3.96
N LEU A 16 -8.95 -5.64 -2.90
CA LEU A 16 -7.90 -5.81 -1.89
C LEU A 16 -8.35 -6.78 -0.78
N PRO A 17 -7.51 -7.77 -0.41
CA PRO A 17 -7.83 -8.66 0.69
C PRO A 17 -7.87 -7.89 2.02
N ALA A 18 -8.66 -8.39 2.97
CA ALA A 18 -8.64 -7.85 4.33
C ALA A 18 -7.31 -8.22 5.02
N PHE A 19 -6.63 -7.20 5.56
CA PHE A 19 -5.41 -7.37 6.36
C PHE A 19 -5.35 -6.32 7.48
N ARG A 20 -4.57 -6.62 8.52
CA ARG A 20 -4.45 -5.86 9.76
C ARG A 20 -2.98 -5.69 10.17
N PRO A 21 -2.67 -4.73 11.06
CA PRO A 21 -1.35 -4.66 11.69
C PRO A 21 -1.02 -5.98 12.39
N GLY A 22 0.21 -6.47 12.20
CA GLY A 22 0.68 -7.79 12.63
C GLY A 22 0.78 -8.80 11.48
N ASP A 23 0.02 -8.63 10.40
CA ASP A 23 0.03 -9.56 9.27
C ASP A 23 1.33 -9.43 8.46
N THR A 24 1.82 -10.56 7.94
CA THR A 24 2.88 -10.56 6.94
C THR A 24 2.25 -10.48 5.55
N VAL A 25 2.60 -9.43 4.81
CA VAL A 25 2.04 -9.15 3.48
C VAL A 25 3.15 -9.12 2.43
N GLU A 26 2.75 -9.35 1.19
CA GLU A 26 3.61 -9.24 0.03
C GLU A 26 3.05 -8.17 -0.92
N VAL A 27 3.69 -7.00 -0.94
CA VAL A 27 3.26 -5.86 -1.76
C VAL A 27 3.97 -5.90 -3.10
N HIS A 28 3.21 -6.07 -4.18
CA HIS A 28 3.73 -6.06 -5.55
C HIS A 28 3.78 -4.62 -6.05
N VAL A 29 4.97 -4.02 -6.05
CA VAL A 29 5.18 -2.62 -6.44
C VAL A 29 5.58 -2.57 -7.90
N ARG A 30 4.75 -1.95 -8.75
CA ARG A 30 5.15 -1.63 -10.13
C ARG A 30 6.13 -0.46 -10.11
N ILE A 31 7.30 -0.67 -10.68
CA ILE A 31 8.36 0.34 -10.84
C ILE A 31 8.53 0.58 -12.33
N VAL A 32 8.45 1.85 -12.72
CA VAL A 32 8.66 2.32 -14.10
C VAL A 32 9.95 3.11 -14.14
N GLU A 33 10.94 2.62 -14.87
CA GLU A 33 12.28 3.21 -15.04
C GLU A 33 12.48 3.48 -16.54
N GLY A 34 12.10 4.68 -16.99
CA GLY A 34 12.04 5.02 -18.42
C GLY A 34 11.03 4.14 -19.16
N ASP A 35 11.48 3.48 -20.21
CA ASP A 35 10.64 2.57 -21.01
C ASP A 35 10.48 1.17 -20.39
N LYS A 36 11.22 0.86 -19.32
CA LYS A 36 11.17 -0.47 -18.67
C LYS A 36 10.22 -0.45 -17.49
N GLN A 37 9.38 -1.47 -17.42
CA GLN A 37 8.50 -1.73 -16.29
C GLN A 37 8.89 -3.04 -15.63
N ARG A 38 9.00 -3.03 -14.30
CA ARG A 38 9.23 -4.25 -13.49
C ARG A 38 8.32 -4.26 -12.27
N ILE A 39 8.00 -5.46 -11.79
CA ILE A 39 7.29 -5.65 -10.52
C ILE A 39 8.34 -6.00 -9.47
N GLN A 40 8.48 -5.14 -8.46
CA GLN A 40 9.31 -5.40 -7.29
C GLN A 40 8.44 -5.82 -6.12
N VAL A 41 8.77 -6.97 -5.53
CA VAL A 41 8.07 -7.50 -4.38
C VAL A 41 8.65 -6.92 -3.08
N PHE A 42 7.78 -6.33 -2.25
CA PHE A 42 8.11 -5.89 -0.90
C PHE A 42 7.35 -6.74 0.12
N LYS A 43 8.02 -7.77 0.63
CA LYS A 43 7.51 -8.65 1.69
C LYS A 43 7.92 -8.17 3.07
N GLY A 44 6.97 -8.08 4.00
CA GLY A 44 7.24 -7.67 5.37
C GLY A 44 5.99 -7.67 6.25
N VAL A 45 6.15 -7.23 7.50
CA VAL A 45 5.06 -7.16 8.48
C VAL A 45 4.38 -5.80 8.39
N VAL A 46 3.05 -5.79 8.38
CA VAL A 46 2.27 -4.55 8.49
C VAL A 46 2.37 -4.05 9.93
N ILE A 47 2.96 -2.88 10.12
CA ILE A 47 3.10 -2.28 11.46
C ILE A 47 2.02 -1.24 11.74
N ARG A 48 1.40 -0.69 10.68
CA ARG A 48 0.39 0.36 10.79
C ARG A 48 -0.56 0.34 9.61
N LYS A 49 -1.82 0.67 9.88
CA LYS A 49 -2.83 1.03 8.88
C LYS A 49 -3.52 2.31 9.35
N ARG A 50 -3.64 3.32 8.50
CA ARG A 50 -4.18 4.64 8.86
C ARG A 50 -5.01 5.22 7.71
N GLY A 51 -6.00 6.04 8.06
CA GLY A 51 -6.80 6.79 7.12
C GLY A 51 -8.09 6.07 6.76
N GLY A 52 -8.89 6.72 5.93
CA GLY A 52 -10.11 6.17 5.30
C GLY A 52 -10.18 6.67 3.86
N LEU A 53 -11.23 6.31 3.12
CA LEU A 53 -11.44 6.71 1.72
C LEU A 53 -10.13 6.61 0.89
N THR A 54 -9.88 7.55 -0.02
CA THR A 54 -8.69 7.59 -0.89
C THR A 54 -7.38 7.86 -0.14
N GLY A 55 -7.44 8.46 1.05
CA GLY A 55 -6.27 8.78 1.86
C GLY A 55 -5.77 7.60 2.72
N ALA A 56 -6.40 6.43 2.61
CA ALA A 56 -6.00 5.28 3.40
C ALA A 56 -4.63 4.74 2.98
N SER A 57 -3.79 4.44 3.96
CA SER A 57 -2.42 3.95 3.78
C SER A 57 -2.05 2.89 4.81
N PHE A 58 -1.01 2.13 4.53
CA PHE A 58 -0.44 1.14 5.43
C PHE A 58 1.08 1.15 5.36
N THR A 59 1.73 0.78 6.45
CA THR A 59 3.18 0.75 6.58
C THR A 59 3.62 -0.70 6.72
N VAL A 60 4.54 -1.13 5.85
CA VAL A 60 5.16 -2.45 5.90
C VAL A 60 6.61 -2.30 6.31
N ARG A 61 7.04 -3.10 7.29
CA ARG A 61 8.41 -3.16 7.77
C ARG A 61 9.04 -4.49 7.37
N LYS A 62 10.28 -4.45 6.87
CA LYS A 62 11.11 -5.63 6.67
C LYS A 62 12.54 -5.38 7.14
N ILE A 63 13.28 -6.45 7.40
CA ILE A 63 14.73 -6.38 7.58
C ILE A 63 15.38 -6.72 6.25
N SER A 64 16.22 -5.83 5.72
CA SER A 64 16.96 -6.02 4.49
C SER A 64 18.44 -5.88 4.78
N TYR A 65 19.22 -6.95 4.61
CA TYR A 65 20.67 -6.94 4.88
C TYR A 65 21.04 -6.43 6.29
N GLY A 66 20.28 -6.84 7.30
CA GLY A 66 20.49 -6.40 8.69
C GLY A 66 19.95 -5.00 9.02
N VAL A 67 19.45 -4.25 8.04
CA VAL A 67 18.88 -2.90 8.23
C VAL A 67 17.35 -2.95 8.19
N GLY A 68 16.71 -2.29 9.15
CA GLY A 68 15.26 -2.10 9.15
C GLY A 68 14.82 -1.13 8.06
N VAL A 69 13.93 -1.58 7.17
CA VAL A 69 13.36 -0.76 6.10
C VAL A 69 11.85 -0.72 6.29
N GLU A 70 11.31 0.49 6.40
CA GLU A 70 9.87 0.73 6.45
C GLU A 70 9.43 1.45 5.18
N ARG A 71 8.32 1.01 4.61
CA ARG A 71 7.72 1.64 3.44
C ARG A 71 6.22 1.84 3.64
N VAL A 72 5.77 3.04 3.33
CA VAL A 72 4.35 3.43 3.41
C VAL A 72 3.75 3.31 2.01
N PHE A 73 2.59 2.68 1.93
CA PHE A 73 1.85 2.46 0.69
C PHE A 73 0.43 3.02 0.82
N PRO A 74 -0.08 3.78 -0.17
CA PRO A 74 -1.51 4.06 -0.28
C PRO A 74 -2.26 2.76 -0.58
N ILE A 75 -3.40 2.53 0.07
CA ILE A 75 -4.22 1.32 -0.13
C ILE A 75 -4.76 1.29 -1.55
N HIS A 76 -5.23 2.43 -2.06
CA HIS A 76 -5.91 2.51 -3.35
C HIS A 76 -4.98 2.97 -4.49
N SER A 77 -3.66 2.82 -4.34
CA SER A 77 -2.73 3.11 -5.44
C SER A 77 -2.96 2.14 -6.62
N PRO A 78 -2.94 2.63 -7.87
CA PRO A 78 -2.98 1.81 -9.07
C PRO A 78 -1.64 1.13 -9.39
#